data_AF-A0A1V5YTP1-F1
#
_entry.id   AF-A0A1V5YTP1-F1
#
_cell.length_a   1.000
_cell.length_b   1.000
_cell.length_c   1.000
_cell.angle_alpha   90.00
_cell.angle_beta   90.00
_cell.angle_gamma   90.00
#
_symmetry.space_group_name_H-M   'P 1'
#
loop_
_entity.id
_entity.type
_entity.pdbx_description
1 polymer ?
#
loop_
_entity_poly.entity_id
_entity_poly.type
_entity_poly.pdbx_seq_one_letter_code
_entity_poly.pdbx_strand_id
1 'polypeptide(L)'
;MEKIITPLGAYYFSPKILYLGRKKINRQIARQNLSDFNRIAQKNKLYFGLLYGTLLGAIREHDFIEHDEDIDLFVLSEQRNLLLQMLFELRENGFEVVRYDRRGLISIMKNNEYIDLYIFGPLKEGIRSCCGECVLEKYLLNTVMYAFLSENVLIPADYEEYLLFEYGPDWRTPVYYTDFKVSKMATIMMFIKEKIKYRLPDVLFYKYVQRLEKKLIDKFDAKMNVFIKSNQLNAES
;
A
#
# COMPACT_ATOMS: atom_id res chain seq x y z
N MET A 1 -4.84 -17.24 -16.12
CA MET A 1 -3.80 -16.22 -15.93
C MET A 1 -4.39 -14.89 -16.27
N GLU A 2 -4.10 -13.88 -15.47
CA GLU A 2 -4.43 -12.49 -15.74
C GLU A 2 -3.23 -11.80 -16.39
N LYS A 3 -3.41 -10.59 -16.93
CA LYS A 3 -2.33 -9.84 -17.57
C LYS A 3 -2.33 -8.36 -17.20
N ILE A 4 -1.13 -7.78 -17.18
CA ILE A 4 -0.87 -6.35 -17.07
C ILE A 4 -0.22 -5.90 -18.36
N ILE A 5 -0.70 -4.81 -18.96
CA ILE A 5 -0.03 -4.20 -20.11
C ILE A 5 1.03 -3.25 -19.56
N THR A 6 2.31 -3.55 -19.83
CA THR A 6 3.46 -2.75 -19.41
C THR A 6 4.12 -2.10 -20.62
N PRO A 7 5.01 -1.12 -20.43
CA PRO A 7 5.80 -0.56 -21.53
C PRO A 7 6.70 -1.58 -22.27
N LEU A 8 7.07 -2.70 -21.64
CA LEU A 8 7.86 -3.77 -22.26
C LEU A 8 7.01 -4.91 -22.85
N GLY A 9 5.67 -4.79 -22.78
CA GLY A 9 4.73 -5.81 -23.26
C GLY A 9 3.85 -6.38 -22.15
N ALA A 10 3.14 -7.46 -22.46
CA ALA A 10 2.20 -8.08 -21.52
C ALA A 10 2.95 -8.89 -20.45
N TYR A 11 2.71 -8.55 -19.18
CA TYR A 11 3.13 -9.35 -18.03
C TYR A 11 1.97 -10.25 -17.59
N TYR A 12 2.13 -11.56 -17.70
CA TYR A 12 1.12 -12.55 -17.31
C TYR A 12 1.36 -13.03 -15.89
N PHE A 13 0.32 -13.16 -15.08
CA PHE A 13 0.45 -13.61 -13.69
C PHE A 13 -0.75 -14.45 -13.22
N SER A 14 -0.62 -15.07 -12.05
CA SER A 14 -1.68 -15.85 -11.41
C SER A 14 -2.11 -15.17 -10.12
N PRO A 15 -3.31 -14.57 -10.06
CA PRO A 15 -3.76 -13.89 -8.86
C PRO A 15 -3.84 -14.83 -7.65
N LYS A 16 -3.46 -14.32 -6.48
CA LYS A 16 -3.74 -14.95 -5.18
C LYS A 16 -4.75 -14.09 -4.42
N ILE A 17 -5.61 -14.74 -3.65
CA ILE A 17 -6.53 -14.03 -2.77
C ILE A 17 -5.72 -13.51 -1.59
N LEU A 18 -5.65 -12.18 -1.48
CA LEU A 18 -5.09 -11.49 -0.34
C LEU A 18 -6.26 -10.92 0.47
N TYR A 19 -6.29 -11.19 1.76
CA TYR A 19 -7.31 -10.72 2.69
C TYR A 19 -6.73 -10.68 4.10
N LEU A 20 -7.24 -9.73 4.90
CA LEU A 20 -6.85 -9.53 6.28
C LEU A 20 -7.12 -10.79 7.13
N GLY A 21 -6.13 -11.21 7.91
CA GLY A 21 -6.21 -12.39 8.76
C GLY A 21 -5.83 -13.70 8.04
N ARG A 22 -5.21 -13.64 6.86
CA ARG A 22 -4.69 -14.81 6.14
C ARG A 22 -3.53 -15.45 6.90
N LYS A 23 -2.59 -14.65 7.41
CA LYS A 23 -1.42 -15.13 8.17
C LYS A 23 -0.65 -13.96 8.79
N LYS A 24 0.11 -14.26 9.84
CA LYS A 24 1.11 -13.32 10.38
C LYS A 24 2.31 -13.20 9.44
N ILE A 25 2.92 -12.01 9.45
CA ILE A 25 4.16 -11.71 8.76
C ILE A 25 5.32 -12.52 9.34
N ASN A 26 6.13 -13.15 8.49
CA ASN A 26 7.43 -13.64 8.89
C ASN A 26 8.43 -12.49 8.74
N ARG A 27 8.79 -11.84 9.85
CA ARG A 27 9.68 -10.67 9.89
C ARG A 27 11.02 -10.90 9.19
N GLN A 28 11.59 -12.11 9.27
CA GLN A 28 12.87 -12.42 8.61
C GLN A 28 12.73 -12.43 7.09
N ILE A 29 11.68 -13.08 6.57
CA ILE A 29 11.42 -13.12 5.12
C ILE A 29 11.00 -11.73 4.63
N ALA A 30 10.17 -11.01 5.37
CA ALA A 30 9.76 -9.66 5.04
C ALA A 30 10.96 -8.71 4.95
N ARG A 31 11.89 -8.78 5.91
CA ARG A 31 13.14 -8.01 5.91
C ARG A 31 13.98 -8.31 4.67
N GLN A 32 14.16 -9.59 4.34
CA GLN A 32 14.92 -9.97 3.14
C GLN A 32 14.22 -9.48 1.87
N ASN A 33 12.90 -9.60 1.78
CA ASN A 33 12.14 -9.14 0.64
C ASN A 33 12.20 -7.61 0.49
N LEU A 34 12.14 -6.85 1.58
CA LEU A 34 12.31 -5.40 1.54
C LEU A 34 13.72 -5.03 1.06
N SER A 35 14.75 -5.70 1.57
CA SER A 35 16.14 -5.51 1.13
C SER A 35 16.33 -5.81 -0.36
N ASP A 36 15.83 -6.95 -0.82
CA ASP A 36 15.90 -7.34 -2.24
C ASP A 36 15.16 -6.34 -3.14
N PHE A 37 13.97 -5.91 -2.72
CA PHE A 37 13.19 -4.89 -3.44
C PHE A 37 13.94 -3.55 -3.46
N ASN A 38 14.48 -3.09 -2.32
CA ASN A 38 15.20 -1.82 -2.22
C ASN A 38 16.41 -1.80 -3.16
N ARG A 39 17.19 -2.88 -3.20
CA ARG A 39 18.33 -3.03 -4.13
C ARG A 39 17.89 -2.90 -5.60
N ILE A 40 16.79 -3.55 -5.99
CA ILE A 40 16.27 -3.50 -7.36
C ILE A 40 15.70 -2.10 -7.67
N ALA A 41 15.01 -1.47 -6.72
CA ALA A 41 14.47 -0.12 -6.85
C ALA A 41 15.58 0.92 -7.00
N GLN A 42 16.63 0.87 -6.18
CA GLN A 42 17.78 1.76 -6.27
C GLN A 42 18.51 1.62 -7.61
N LYS A 43 18.75 0.37 -8.07
CA LYS A 43 19.34 0.10 -9.38
C LYS A 43 18.55 0.76 -10.52
N ASN A 44 17.23 0.73 -10.44
CA ASN A 44 16.33 1.28 -11.44
C ASN A 44 15.92 2.74 -11.21
N LYS A 45 16.40 3.37 -10.12
CA LYS A 45 16.04 4.75 -9.70
C LYS A 45 14.52 4.92 -9.47
N LEU A 46 13.86 3.88 -8.96
CA LEU A 46 12.49 3.96 -8.48
C LEU A 46 12.48 4.61 -7.09
N TYR A 47 11.76 5.71 -6.93
CA TYR A 47 11.53 6.30 -5.61
C TYR A 47 10.27 5.66 -5.02
N PHE A 48 10.43 5.15 -3.81
CA PHE A 48 9.36 4.58 -3.01
C PHE A 48 9.62 4.92 -1.56
N GLY A 49 8.57 4.89 -0.74
CA GLY A 49 8.72 5.03 0.71
C GLY A 49 7.74 4.17 1.48
N LEU A 50 7.94 4.09 2.79
CA LEU A 50 7.06 3.34 3.69
C LEU A 50 5.76 4.12 3.89
N LEU A 51 4.64 3.40 3.94
CA LEU A 51 3.34 3.95 4.31
C LEU A 51 2.62 3.00 5.26
N TYR A 52 1.47 3.41 5.80
CA TYR A 52 0.55 2.55 6.55
C TYR A 52 1.23 1.69 7.64
N GLY A 53 0.92 0.39 7.69
CA GLY A 53 1.31 -0.51 8.78
C GLY A 53 2.82 -0.66 8.87
N THR A 54 3.50 -0.65 7.73
CA THR A 54 4.96 -0.71 7.69
C THR A 54 5.63 0.55 8.23
N LEU A 55 5.12 1.75 7.89
CA LEU A 55 5.61 3.00 8.49
C LEU A 55 5.33 3.04 10.00
N LEU A 56 4.13 2.63 10.42
CA LEU A 56 3.76 2.57 11.83
C LEU A 56 4.69 1.63 12.60
N GLY A 57 4.97 0.44 12.08
CA GLY A 57 5.93 -0.50 12.65
C GLY A 57 7.34 0.08 12.73
N ALA A 58 7.84 0.69 11.64
CA ALA A 58 9.15 1.31 11.60
C ALA A 58 9.35 2.37 12.69
N ILE A 59 8.35 3.22 12.92
CA ILE A 59 8.43 4.29 13.92
C ILE A 59 8.15 3.78 15.34
N ARG A 60 7.13 2.94 15.53
CA ARG A 60 6.66 2.52 16.87
C ARG A 60 7.43 1.34 17.44
N GLU A 61 7.68 0.33 16.62
CA GLU A 61 8.25 -0.96 17.05
C GLU A 61 9.72 -1.11 16.62
N HIS A 62 10.22 -0.21 15.75
CA HIS A 62 11.53 -0.32 15.09
C HIS A 62 11.73 -1.65 14.34
N ASP A 63 10.63 -2.31 13.97
CA ASP A 63 10.53 -3.54 13.21
C ASP A 63 9.14 -3.60 12.55
N PHE A 64 8.85 -4.62 11.75
CA PHE A 64 7.47 -4.85 11.28
C PHE A 64 6.53 -5.17 12.44
N ILE A 65 5.26 -4.79 12.36
CA ILE A 65 4.26 -5.16 13.36
C ILE A 65 4.09 -6.69 13.37
N GLU A 66 4.17 -7.36 14.53
CA GLU A 66 4.22 -8.84 14.60
C GLU A 66 2.98 -9.52 14.01
N HIS A 67 1.85 -8.83 14.10
CA HIS A 67 0.55 -9.28 13.62
C HIS A 67 0.13 -8.58 12.32
N ASP A 68 1.05 -7.94 11.61
CA ASP A 68 0.82 -7.51 10.22
C ASP A 68 0.88 -8.70 9.25
N GLU A 69 0.56 -8.45 7.99
CA GLU A 69 0.54 -9.48 6.93
C GLU A 69 1.47 -9.18 5.76
N ASP A 70 1.90 -7.94 5.61
CA ASP A 70 2.54 -7.40 4.42
C ASP A 70 3.49 -6.24 4.67
N ILE A 71 4.09 -5.76 3.58
CA ILE A 71 4.94 -4.57 3.53
C ILE A 71 4.21 -3.54 2.67
N ASP A 72 3.93 -2.37 3.22
CA ASP A 72 3.22 -1.26 2.58
C ASP A 72 4.19 -0.21 2.05
N LEU A 73 4.27 -0.07 0.74
CA LEU A 73 5.12 0.92 0.07
C LEU A 73 4.29 1.83 -0.83
N PHE A 74 4.56 3.13 -0.78
CA PHE A 74 4.02 4.09 -1.73
C PHE A 74 4.98 4.33 -2.90
N VAL A 75 4.41 4.57 -4.08
CA VAL A 75 5.11 5.01 -5.30
C VAL A 75 4.28 6.13 -5.92
N LEU A 76 4.92 7.18 -6.42
CA LEU A 76 4.23 8.26 -7.12
C LEU A 76 3.81 7.79 -8.53
N SER A 77 2.61 8.16 -8.96
CA SER A 77 2.06 7.80 -10.29
C SER A 77 2.96 8.16 -11.47
N GLU A 78 3.79 9.17 -11.29
CA GLU A 78 4.81 9.66 -12.19
C GLU A 78 5.86 8.57 -12.52
N GLN A 79 6.08 7.63 -11.60
CA GLN A 79 6.97 6.47 -11.79
C GLN A 79 6.23 5.17 -12.12
N ARG A 80 4.91 5.22 -12.39
CA ARG A 80 4.11 4.03 -12.73
C ARG A 80 4.73 3.22 -13.87
N ASN A 81 5.12 3.88 -14.95
CA ASN A 81 5.68 3.18 -16.11
C ASN A 81 7.00 2.49 -15.76
N LEU A 82 7.87 3.14 -14.97
CA LEU A 82 9.11 2.55 -14.49
C LEU A 82 8.83 1.30 -13.64
N LEU A 83 7.92 1.40 -12.67
CA LEU A 83 7.54 0.27 -11.82
C LEU A 83 6.97 -0.90 -12.64
N LEU A 84 6.13 -0.63 -13.65
CA LEU A 84 5.57 -1.65 -14.53
C LEU A 84 6.64 -2.37 -15.37
N GLN A 85 7.69 -1.66 -15.80
CA GLN A 85 8.82 -2.27 -16.50
C GLN A 85 9.65 -3.14 -15.54
N MET A 86 9.84 -2.69 -14.30
CA MET A 86 10.59 -3.43 -13.28
C MET A 86 9.96 -4.77 -12.90
N LEU A 87 8.67 -5.01 -13.18
CA LEU A 87 8.00 -6.27 -12.87
C LEU A 87 8.73 -7.50 -13.46
N PHE A 88 9.38 -7.36 -14.62
CA PHE A 88 10.15 -8.45 -15.23
C PHE A 88 11.44 -8.75 -14.45
N GLU A 89 12.20 -7.72 -14.06
CA GLU A 89 13.41 -7.91 -13.23
C GLU A 89 13.05 -8.40 -11.82
N LEU A 90 11.95 -7.91 -11.24
CA LEU A 90 11.41 -8.41 -9.97
C LEU A 90 11.14 -9.91 -10.06
N ARG A 91 10.56 -10.39 -11.17
CA ARG A 91 10.37 -11.83 -11.44
C ARG A 91 11.67 -12.60 -11.52
N GLU A 92 12.66 -12.08 -12.24
CA GLU A 92 13.98 -12.71 -12.30
C GLU A 92 14.63 -12.85 -10.92
N ASN A 93 14.27 -11.98 -9.97
CA ASN A 93 14.73 -12.01 -8.58
C ASN A 93 13.74 -12.72 -7.61
N GLY A 94 12.77 -13.46 -8.14
CA GLY A 94 11.88 -14.34 -7.39
C GLY A 94 10.57 -13.70 -6.87
N PHE A 95 10.30 -12.44 -7.22
CA PHE A 95 9.01 -11.81 -6.94
C PHE A 95 8.00 -12.07 -8.05
N GLU A 96 6.81 -12.56 -7.69
CA GLU A 96 5.73 -12.73 -8.66
C GLU A 96 4.58 -11.77 -8.33
N VAL A 97 3.99 -11.15 -9.35
CA VAL A 97 2.75 -10.37 -9.14
C VAL A 97 1.63 -11.32 -8.75
N VAL A 98 0.95 -11.03 -7.64
CA VAL A 98 -0.16 -11.83 -7.12
C VAL A 98 -1.47 -11.05 -7.02
N ARG A 99 -1.44 -9.72 -7.16
CA ARG A 99 -2.62 -8.87 -7.25
C ARG A 99 -2.31 -7.66 -8.12
N TYR A 100 -3.24 -7.32 -9.00
CA TYR A 100 -3.19 -6.09 -9.78
C TYR A 100 -4.56 -5.43 -9.76
N ASP A 101 -4.63 -4.25 -9.16
CA ASP A 101 -5.77 -3.39 -9.22
C ASP A 101 -5.52 -2.26 -10.22
N ARG A 102 -6.40 -2.16 -11.23
CA ARG A 102 -6.31 -1.15 -12.30
C ARG A 102 -6.25 0.29 -11.74
N ARG A 103 -6.71 0.48 -10.49
CA ARG A 103 -6.82 1.74 -9.75
C ARG A 103 -5.54 2.14 -9.01
N GLY A 104 -4.45 1.38 -9.13
CA GLY A 104 -3.12 1.78 -8.67
C GLY A 104 -2.40 0.83 -7.71
N LEU A 105 -2.99 -0.30 -7.32
CA LEU A 105 -2.34 -1.24 -6.38
C LEU A 105 -1.73 -2.43 -7.12
N ILE A 106 -0.46 -2.73 -6.83
CA ILE A 106 0.22 -3.95 -7.27
C ILE A 106 0.75 -4.67 -6.04
N SER A 107 0.42 -5.95 -5.88
CA SER A 107 1.05 -6.79 -4.85
C SER A 107 2.01 -7.76 -5.48
N ILE A 108 3.26 -7.73 -5.05
CA ILE A 108 4.30 -8.68 -5.45
C ILE A 108 4.61 -9.61 -4.28
N MET A 109 4.88 -10.89 -4.54
CA MET A 109 5.10 -11.89 -3.50
C MET A 109 6.38 -12.67 -3.77
N LYS A 110 7.17 -12.87 -2.72
CA LYS A 110 8.35 -13.74 -2.70
C LYS A 110 8.36 -14.50 -1.38
N ASN A 111 8.62 -15.82 -1.43
CA ASN A 111 8.66 -16.67 -0.23
C ASN A 111 7.40 -16.58 0.67
N ASN A 112 6.23 -16.43 0.05
CA ASN A 112 4.92 -16.31 0.71
C ASN A 112 4.72 -15.05 1.58
N GLU A 113 5.63 -14.07 1.54
CA GLU A 113 5.43 -12.70 2.01
C GLU A 113 5.17 -11.79 0.81
N TYR A 114 4.28 -10.81 0.95
CA TYR A 114 3.97 -9.89 -0.13
C TYR A 114 4.22 -8.44 0.25
N ILE A 115 4.51 -7.64 -0.77
CA ILE A 115 4.69 -6.20 -0.70
C ILE A 115 3.56 -5.58 -1.50
N ASP A 116 2.83 -4.66 -0.88
CA ASP A 116 1.85 -3.82 -1.51
C ASP A 116 2.49 -2.52 -2.00
N LEU A 117 2.37 -2.29 -3.31
CA LEU A 117 2.88 -1.12 -4.01
C LEU A 117 1.71 -0.23 -4.40
N TYR A 118 1.49 0.81 -3.61
CA TYR A 118 0.42 1.80 -3.80
C TYR A 118 0.89 2.90 -4.73
N ILE A 119 0.33 2.97 -5.94
CA ILE A 119 0.66 3.98 -6.95
C ILE A 119 -0.29 5.17 -6.79
N PHE A 120 0.16 6.19 -6.04
CA PHE A 120 -0.62 7.38 -5.73
C PHE A 120 -0.56 8.44 -6.84
N GLY A 121 -1.73 8.76 -7.40
CA GLY A 121 -1.89 9.84 -8.38
C GLY A 121 -2.67 11.03 -7.83
N PRO A 122 -2.58 12.22 -8.45
CA PRO A 122 -3.36 13.39 -8.04
C PRO A 122 -4.87 13.11 -8.10
N LEU A 123 -5.59 13.44 -7.02
CA LEU A 123 -7.05 13.39 -6.97
C LEU A 123 -7.64 14.81 -7.03
N LYS A 124 -7.16 15.68 -6.16
CA LYS A 124 -7.48 17.11 -6.07
C LYS A 124 -6.31 17.84 -5.40
N GLU A 125 -6.38 19.17 -5.33
CA GLU A 125 -5.30 19.97 -4.73
C GLU A 125 -4.88 19.44 -3.35
N GLY A 126 -3.59 19.17 -3.18
CA GLY A 126 -3.00 18.65 -1.95
C GLY A 126 -3.37 17.21 -1.57
N ILE A 127 -4.12 16.48 -2.40
CA ILE A 127 -4.58 15.10 -2.10
C ILE A 127 -4.30 14.18 -3.28
N ARG A 128 -3.65 13.05 -2.97
CA ARG A 128 -3.42 11.95 -3.90
C ARG A 128 -4.24 10.73 -3.50
N SER A 129 -4.59 9.87 -4.46
CA SER A 129 -5.33 8.64 -4.19
C SER A 129 -4.79 7.42 -4.93
N CYS A 130 -5.05 6.25 -4.35
CA CYS A 130 -4.77 4.94 -4.91
C CYS A 130 -5.88 3.97 -4.47
N CYS A 131 -6.60 3.35 -5.41
CA CYS A 131 -7.66 2.39 -5.10
C CYS A 131 -8.79 2.88 -4.17
N GLY A 132 -8.99 4.20 -4.09
CA GLY A 132 -9.96 4.86 -3.20
C GLY A 132 -9.37 5.33 -1.87
N GLU A 133 -8.20 4.83 -1.49
CA GLU A 133 -7.45 5.36 -0.36
C GLU A 133 -6.88 6.74 -0.72
N CYS A 134 -6.94 7.68 0.22
CA CYS A 134 -6.51 9.05 0.04
C CYS A 134 -5.40 9.39 1.03
N VAL A 135 -4.41 10.16 0.58
CA VAL A 135 -3.29 10.63 1.39
C VAL A 135 -3.02 12.09 1.04
N LEU A 136 -2.69 12.90 2.05
CA LEU A 136 -2.22 14.26 1.80
C LEU A 136 -0.91 14.21 1.03
N GLU A 137 -0.84 14.97 -0.06
CA GLU A 137 0.29 15.00 -0.97
C GLU A 137 1.61 15.31 -0.25
N LYS A 138 1.58 16.17 0.77
CA LYS A 138 2.77 16.51 1.57
C LYS A 138 3.45 15.28 2.17
N TYR A 139 2.71 14.25 2.58
CA TYR A 139 3.29 13.05 3.18
C TYR A 139 3.98 12.14 2.17
N LEU A 140 3.67 12.30 0.88
CA LEU A 140 4.27 11.51 -0.21
C LEU A 140 5.42 12.27 -0.91
N LEU A 141 5.35 13.60 -0.96
CA LEU A 141 6.34 14.44 -1.63
C LEU A 141 7.44 14.95 -0.69
N ASN A 142 7.08 15.35 0.55
CA ASN A 142 8.06 15.79 1.54
C ASN A 142 8.51 14.57 2.36
N THR A 143 9.67 14.03 2.01
CA THR A 143 10.19 12.79 2.57
C THR A 143 11.60 12.94 3.11
N VAL A 144 11.94 12.10 4.07
CA VAL A 144 13.30 12.00 4.64
C VAL A 144 13.79 10.57 4.54
N MET A 145 15.11 10.40 4.47
CA MET A 145 15.72 9.08 4.57
C MET A 145 15.65 8.58 6.00
N TYR A 146 15.26 7.31 6.17
CA TYR A 146 15.16 6.64 7.44
C TYR A 146 15.83 5.26 7.37
N ALA A 147 16.58 4.92 8.42
CA ALA A 147 17.23 3.62 8.54
C ALA A 147 16.25 2.61 9.15
N PHE A 148 15.73 1.70 8.34
CA PHE A 148 14.81 0.66 8.77
C PHE A 148 15.37 -0.72 8.42
N LEU A 149 15.64 -1.55 9.43
CA LEU A 149 16.15 -2.93 9.27
C LEU A 149 17.39 -3.04 8.37
N SER A 150 18.34 -2.12 8.54
CA SER A 150 19.57 -1.97 7.75
C SER A 150 19.39 -1.43 6.33
N GLU A 151 18.17 -1.06 5.94
CA GLU A 151 17.87 -0.40 4.67
C GLU A 151 17.68 1.10 4.86
N ASN A 152 18.13 1.89 3.90
CA ASN A 152 17.79 3.29 3.80
C ASN A 152 16.58 3.44 2.88
N VAL A 153 15.45 3.90 3.44
CA VAL A 153 14.16 4.04 2.75
C VAL A 153 13.57 5.43 3.00
N LEU A 154 12.66 5.89 2.14
CA LEU A 154 11.95 7.14 2.35
C LEU A 154 10.78 6.94 3.32
N ILE A 155 10.54 7.93 4.16
CA ILE A 155 9.32 8.06 4.98
C ILE A 155 8.80 9.50 4.87
N PRO A 156 7.52 9.78 5.17
CA PRO A 156 7.03 11.15 5.31
C PRO A 156 7.91 11.94 6.30
N ALA A 157 8.30 13.16 5.95
CA ALA A 157 9.07 14.02 6.86
C ALA A 157 8.29 14.30 8.16
N ASP A 158 7.00 14.56 8.01
CA ASP A 158 6.05 14.79 9.11
C ASP A 158 5.37 13.47 9.53
N TYR A 159 6.14 12.39 9.70
CA TYR A 159 5.59 11.06 9.98
C TYR A 159 4.75 11.00 11.26
N GLU A 160 5.06 11.80 12.30
CA GLU A 160 4.22 11.84 13.51
C GLU A 160 2.82 12.40 13.23
N GLU A 161 2.74 13.45 12.41
CA GLU A 161 1.47 14.04 11.99
C GLU A 161 0.70 13.07 11.10
N TYR A 162 1.40 12.39 10.17
CA TYR A 162 0.82 11.34 9.35
C TYR A 162 0.24 10.22 10.22
N LEU A 163 0.98 9.70 11.21
CA LEU A 163 0.54 8.59 12.05
C LEU A 163 -0.61 9.00 12.99
N LEU A 164 -0.57 10.23 13.53
CA LEU A 164 -1.68 10.81 14.30
C LEU A 164 -2.94 10.95 13.44
N PHE A 165 -2.78 11.50 12.24
CA PHE A 165 -3.90 11.60 11.30
C PHE A 165 -4.41 10.19 10.98
N GLU A 166 -3.53 9.26 10.61
CA GLU A 166 -3.94 7.97 10.07
C GLU A 166 -4.60 7.07 11.12
N TYR A 167 -3.98 6.93 12.29
CA TYR A 167 -4.34 5.97 13.32
C TYR A 167 -4.97 6.60 14.59
N GLY A 168 -5.00 7.93 14.70
CA GLY A 168 -5.54 8.64 15.86
C GLY A 168 -4.53 8.85 16.99
N PRO A 169 -4.93 9.49 18.10
CA PRO A 169 -4.02 9.89 19.19
C PRO A 169 -3.31 8.72 19.86
N ASP A 170 -3.93 7.54 19.88
CA ASP A 170 -3.39 6.35 20.52
C ASP A 170 -2.49 5.51 19.60
N TRP A 171 -2.02 6.05 18.46
CA TRP A 171 -1.24 5.30 17.47
C TRP A 171 0.04 4.66 18.04
N ARG A 172 0.61 5.25 19.10
CA ARG A 172 1.77 4.73 19.83
C ARG A 172 1.46 3.50 20.67
N THR A 173 0.19 3.18 20.89
CA THR A 173 -0.25 1.98 21.60
C THR A 173 -0.49 0.85 20.60
N PRO A 174 0.16 -0.32 20.76
CA PRO A 174 -0.10 -1.47 19.90
C PRO A 174 -1.57 -1.92 19.97
N VAL A 175 -2.20 -2.15 18.82
CA VAL A 175 -3.58 -2.63 18.69
C VAL A 175 -3.63 -3.85 17.79
N TYR A 176 -4.15 -4.96 18.30
CA TYR A 176 -4.38 -6.17 17.51
C TYR A 176 -5.72 -6.05 16.76
N TYR A 177 -5.67 -5.85 15.44
CA TYR A 177 -6.85 -5.61 14.63
C TYR A 177 -7.44 -6.88 13.96
N THR A 178 -6.76 -8.02 14.07
CA THR A 178 -7.18 -9.31 13.47
C THR A 178 -6.86 -10.48 14.39
N ASP A 179 -7.76 -11.47 14.41
CA ASP A 179 -7.59 -12.71 15.17
C ASP A 179 -7.11 -13.89 14.31
N PHE A 180 -6.89 -13.65 13.01
CA PHE A 180 -6.52 -14.65 12.00
C PHE A 180 -7.50 -15.83 11.87
N LYS A 181 -8.78 -15.63 12.22
CA LYS A 181 -9.83 -16.67 12.16
C LYS A 181 -10.86 -16.36 11.07
N VAL A 182 -10.40 -16.23 9.83
CA VAL A 182 -11.30 -16.02 8.69
C VAL A 182 -12.00 -17.33 8.31
N SER A 183 -13.32 -17.30 8.17
CA SER A 183 -14.10 -18.49 7.81
C SER A 183 -13.84 -18.95 6.36
N LYS A 184 -13.95 -20.25 6.11
CA LYS A 184 -13.82 -20.82 4.75
C LYS A 184 -14.84 -20.22 3.78
N MET A 185 -16.08 -19.99 4.24
CA MET A 185 -17.11 -19.37 3.40
C MET A 185 -16.76 -17.92 3.04
N ALA A 186 -16.27 -17.13 3.99
CA ALA A 186 -15.80 -15.77 3.72
C ALA A 186 -14.67 -15.76 2.69
N THR A 187 -13.71 -16.68 2.83
CA THR A 187 -12.60 -16.87 1.89
C THR A 187 -13.09 -17.21 0.48
N ILE A 188 -14.06 -18.11 0.35
CA ILE A 188 -14.68 -18.45 -0.94
C ILE A 188 -15.40 -17.24 -1.54
N MET A 189 -16.14 -16.47 -0.74
CA MET A 189 -16.81 -15.26 -1.22
C MET A 189 -15.81 -14.20 -1.70
N MET A 190 -14.69 -14.03 -1.01
CA MET A 190 -13.60 -13.14 -1.45
C MET A 190 -13.00 -13.60 -2.78
N PHE A 191 -12.77 -14.91 -2.94
CA PHE A 191 -12.30 -15.47 -4.21
C PHE A 191 -13.24 -15.16 -5.37
N ILE A 192 -14.54 -15.37 -5.16
CA ILE A 192 -15.56 -15.14 -6.18
C ILE A 192 -15.59 -13.66 -6.56
N LYS A 193 -15.59 -12.76 -5.57
CA LYS A 193 -15.57 -11.31 -5.81
C LYS A 193 -14.33 -10.89 -6.62
N GLU A 194 -13.16 -11.40 -6.26
CA GLU A 194 -11.91 -11.07 -6.95
C GLU A 194 -11.91 -11.61 -8.39
N LYS A 195 -12.39 -12.84 -8.62
CA LYS A 195 -12.57 -13.38 -9.97
C LYS A 195 -13.52 -12.56 -10.81
N ILE A 196 -14.66 -12.15 -10.25
CA ILE A 196 -15.63 -11.29 -10.94
C ILE A 196 -14.95 -9.98 -11.33
N LYS A 197 -14.23 -9.35 -10.40
CA LYS A 197 -13.51 -8.08 -10.61
C LYS A 197 -12.55 -8.12 -11.80
N TYR A 198 -11.72 -9.17 -11.93
CA TYR A 198 -10.80 -9.30 -13.08
C TYR A 198 -11.53 -9.47 -14.42
N ARG A 199 -12.72 -10.09 -14.41
CA ARG A 199 -13.51 -10.36 -15.61
C ARG A 199 -14.43 -9.20 -16.01
N LEU A 200 -14.63 -8.20 -15.15
CA LEU A 200 -15.44 -7.04 -15.51
C LEU A 200 -14.76 -6.23 -16.63
N PRO A 201 -15.49 -5.86 -17.68
CA PRO A 201 -15.07 -4.83 -18.63
C PRO A 201 -14.81 -3.49 -17.92
N ASP A 202 -13.86 -2.71 -18.41
CA ASP A 202 -13.44 -1.44 -17.79
C ASP A 202 -14.62 -0.52 -17.48
N VAL A 203 -15.55 -0.34 -18.41
CA VAL A 203 -16.72 0.55 -18.21
C VAL A 203 -17.57 0.13 -17.01
N LEU A 204 -17.82 -1.17 -16.84
CA LEU A 204 -18.60 -1.69 -15.72
C LEU A 204 -17.80 -1.66 -14.41
N PHE A 205 -16.51 -1.98 -14.49
CA PHE A 205 -15.59 -1.92 -13.36
C PHE A 205 -15.53 -0.51 -12.77
N TYR A 206 -15.24 0.50 -13.58
CA TYR A 206 -15.12 1.87 -13.11
C TYR A 206 -16.45 2.43 -12.60
N LYS A 207 -17.60 2.08 -13.20
CA LYS A 207 -18.92 2.45 -12.65
C LYS A 207 -19.19 1.85 -11.27
N TYR A 208 -18.81 0.58 -11.07
CA TYR A 208 -18.96 -0.09 -9.78
C TYR A 208 -18.04 0.52 -8.71
N VAL A 209 -16.77 0.69 -9.06
CA VAL A 209 -15.71 1.21 -8.18
C VAL A 209 -15.98 2.65 -7.78
N GLN A 210 -16.43 3.51 -8.69
CA GLN A 210 -16.65 4.94 -8.41
C GLN A 210 -17.55 5.14 -7.18
N ARG A 211 -18.55 4.27 -6.98
CA ARG A 211 -19.42 4.32 -5.79
C ARG A 211 -18.71 3.92 -4.50
N LEU A 212 -17.78 2.97 -4.57
CA LEU A 212 -16.97 2.53 -3.43
C LEU A 212 -15.95 3.60 -3.05
N GLU A 213 -15.23 4.13 -4.04
CA GLU A 213 -14.21 5.15 -3.83
C GLU A 213 -14.82 6.45 -3.32
N LYS A 214 -16.00 6.84 -3.82
CA LYS A 214 -16.71 8.00 -3.28
C LYS A 214 -16.89 7.91 -1.75
N LYS A 215 -17.28 6.74 -1.23
CA LYS A 215 -17.44 6.58 0.23
C LYS A 215 -16.12 6.71 0.99
N LEU A 216 -15.02 6.23 0.43
CA LEU A 216 -13.69 6.34 1.03
C LEU A 216 -13.20 7.79 1.01
N ILE A 217 -13.40 8.48 -0.11
CA ILE A 217 -13.09 9.91 -0.28
C ILE A 217 -13.93 10.75 0.69
N ASP A 218 -15.24 10.51 0.77
CA ASP A 218 -16.13 11.23 1.69
C ASP A 218 -15.70 11.03 3.16
N LYS A 219 -15.27 9.80 3.52
CA LYS A 219 -14.72 9.49 4.86
C LYS A 219 -13.41 10.24 5.12
N PHE A 220 -12.52 10.28 4.13
CA PHE A 220 -11.26 11.02 4.22
C PHE A 220 -11.52 12.53 4.38
N ASP A 221 -12.43 13.10 3.61
CA ASP A 221 -12.79 14.51 3.70
C ASP A 221 -13.40 14.86 5.07
N ALA A 222 -14.26 14.00 5.61
CA ALA A 222 -14.78 14.17 6.96
C ALA A 222 -13.67 14.15 8.02
N LYS A 223 -12.73 13.21 7.90
CA LYS A 223 -11.54 13.08 8.76
C LYS A 223 -10.64 14.32 8.67
N MET A 224 -10.40 14.83 7.45
CA MET A 224 -9.63 16.04 7.19
C MET A 224 -10.25 17.27 7.87
N ASN A 225 -11.56 17.44 7.75
CA ASN A 225 -12.28 18.56 8.36
C ASN A 225 -12.18 18.56 9.88
N VAL A 226 -12.17 17.39 10.52
CA VAL A 226 -11.96 17.27 11.98
C VAL A 226 -10.52 17.64 12.34
N PHE A 227 -9.54 17.11 11.59
CA PHE A 227 -8.13 17.34 11.83
C PHE A 227 -7.70 18.81 11.69
N ILE A 228 -8.25 19.51 10.68
CA ILE A 228 -8.00 20.95 10.49
C ILE A 228 -8.57 21.75 11.67
N LYS A 229 -9.81 21.44 12.10
CA LYS A 229 -10.44 22.12 13.23
C LYS A 229 -9.67 21.93 14.54
N SER A 230 -9.17 20.72 14.81
CA SER A 230 -8.36 20.49 16.02
C SER A 230 -7.04 21.26 16.01
N ASN A 231 -6.38 21.36 14.85
CA ASN A 231 -5.11 22.08 14.75
C ASN A 231 -5.29 23.61 14.83
N GLN A 232 -6.42 24.15 14.33
CA GLN A 232 -6.74 25.58 14.49
C GLN A 232 -6.98 25.95 15.96
N LEU A 233 -7.74 25.13 16.70
CA LEU A 233 -7.99 25.36 18.13
C LEU A 233 -6.71 25.31 18.98
N ASN A 234 -5.78 24.40 18.66
CA ASN A 234 -4.50 24.28 19.37
C ASN A 234 -3.49 25.40 19.03
N ALA A 235 -3.67 26.09 17.89
CA ALA A 235 -2.81 27.20 17.49
C ALA A 235 -3.27 28.54 18.10
N GLU A 236 -4.51 28.61 18.60
CA GLU A 236 -5.11 29.79 19.23
C GLU A 236 -5.04 29.75 20.78
N SER A 237 -4.57 28.64 21.37
CA SER A 237 -4.38 28.42 22.81
C SER A 237 -2.93 28.57 23.25
#